data_AF-A0A7R9Q6P2-F1
#
_entry.id   AF-A0A7R9Q6P2-F1
#
_cell.length_a   1.000
_cell.length_b   1.000
_cell.length_c   1.000
_cell.angle_alpha   90.00
_cell.angle_beta   90.00
_cell.angle_gamma   90.00
#
_symmetry.space_group_name_H-M   'P 1'
#
loop_
_entity.id
_entity.type
_entity.pdbx_description
1 polymer ?
#
loop_
_entity_poly.entity_id
_entity_poly.type
_entity_poly.pdbx_seq_one_letter_code
_entity_poly.pdbx_strand_id
1 'polypeptide(L)'
;QLKSQNISILATIEGGLNPRARTKSAKESAAKTLVDGFVIDGFHTYGSQSDTQLDYVSVKPILHEIMEILPKDKPKILLGALSPKLIIKLIDSGIDVFDSSYASVMTEKGFALQEVIDVNGLKVTENSLDLNSKQFKEDFGVIGTHCQCYTCVNGFSRAYINHLLNASEMLAKVLLMFHNLHTFYHFFAQIRRLLDEDSFQQLLR
;
A
#
# COMPACT_ATOMS: atom_id res chain seq x y z
N GLN A 1 -19.75 -15.16 22.54
CA GLN A 1 -20.45 -15.67 21.33
C GLN A 1 -19.60 -15.56 20.06
N LEU A 2 -18.89 -14.45 19.80
CA LEU A 2 -18.01 -14.33 18.62
C LEU A 2 -16.70 -15.14 18.74
N LYS A 3 -16.00 -15.08 19.89
CA LYS A 3 -14.79 -15.89 20.09
C LYS A 3 -15.04 -17.40 20.07
N SER A 4 -16.23 -17.86 20.45
CA SER A 4 -16.63 -19.28 20.33
C SER A 4 -16.85 -19.72 18.88
N GLN A 5 -16.84 -18.79 17.92
CA GLN A 5 -16.93 -19.06 16.47
C GLN A 5 -15.59 -18.82 15.74
N ASN A 6 -14.48 -18.64 16.47
CA ASN A 6 -13.16 -18.29 15.90
C ASN A 6 -13.18 -17.02 15.01
N ILE A 7 -14.04 -16.05 15.33
CA ILE A 7 -14.09 -14.76 14.64
C ILE A 7 -13.25 -13.75 15.42
N SER A 8 -12.23 -13.19 14.76
CA SER A 8 -11.41 -12.11 15.31
C SER A 8 -12.14 -10.76 15.25
N ILE A 9 -11.97 -9.93 16.27
CA ILE A 9 -12.54 -8.58 16.32
C ILE A 9 -11.41 -7.55 16.25
N LEU A 10 -11.51 -6.64 15.28
CA LEU A 10 -10.59 -5.51 15.18
C LEU A 10 -11.30 -4.25 15.71
N ALA A 11 -10.66 -3.53 16.63
CA ALA A 11 -11.19 -2.26 17.12
C ALA A 11 -10.67 -1.10 16.27
N THR A 12 -11.55 -0.18 15.89
CA THR A 12 -11.16 0.99 15.12
C THR A 12 -10.75 2.12 16.06
N ILE A 13 -9.53 2.62 15.87
CA ILE A 13 -9.02 3.81 16.54
C ILE A 13 -9.38 5.01 15.68
N GLU A 14 -10.12 5.94 16.26
CA GLU A 14 -10.70 7.11 15.59
C GLU A 14 -10.36 8.42 16.33
N GLY A 15 -10.87 9.53 15.80
CA GLY A 15 -10.68 10.86 16.39
C GLY A 15 -10.02 11.87 15.45
N GLY A 16 -9.92 11.54 14.15
CA GLY A 16 -9.34 12.42 13.13
C GLY A 16 -7.90 12.82 13.47
N LEU A 17 -7.58 14.11 13.31
CA LEU A 17 -6.27 14.67 13.66
C LEU A 17 -6.23 15.24 15.09
N ASN A 18 -7.19 14.92 15.96
CA ASN A 18 -7.20 15.39 17.35
C ASN A 18 -6.47 14.38 18.28
N PRO A 19 -5.30 14.73 18.84
CA PRO A 19 -4.52 13.80 19.66
C PRO A 19 -5.27 13.31 20.91
N ARG A 20 -6.02 14.20 21.58
CA ARG A 20 -6.78 13.84 22.78
C ARG A 20 -7.87 12.81 22.47
N ALA A 21 -8.59 13.00 21.36
CA ALA A 21 -9.63 12.06 20.94
C ALA A 21 -9.02 10.70 20.55
N ARG A 22 -7.90 10.71 19.82
CA ARG A 22 -7.14 9.51 19.44
C ARG A 22 -6.65 8.71 20.64
N THR A 23 -6.03 9.39 21.60
CA THR A 23 -5.55 8.78 22.85
C THR A 23 -6.68 8.18 23.67
N LYS A 24 -7.83 8.87 23.74
CA LYS A 24 -9.02 8.31 24.38
C LYS A 24 -9.50 7.06 23.66
N SER A 25 -9.62 7.10 22.33
CA SER A 25 -10.05 5.96 21.51
C SER A 25 -9.10 4.76 21.66
N ALA A 26 -7.79 4.99 21.64
CA ALA A 26 -6.76 3.97 21.83
C ALA A 26 -6.85 3.33 23.22
N LYS A 27 -6.95 4.11 24.30
CA LYS A 27 -7.05 3.59 25.67
C LYS A 27 -8.30 2.75 25.89
N GLU A 28 -9.46 3.26 25.45
CA GLU A 28 -10.73 2.55 25.58
C GLU A 28 -10.73 1.23 24.81
N SER A 29 -10.15 1.22 23.61
CA SER A 29 -10.06 0.03 22.76
C SER A 29 -9.05 -0.99 23.29
N ALA A 30 -7.88 -0.53 23.73
CA ALA A 30 -6.83 -1.39 24.30
C ALA A 30 -7.27 -2.09 25.59
N ALA A 31 -8.14 -1.45 26.38
CA ALA A 31 -8.71 -2.04 27.59
C ALA A 31 -9.71 -3.19 27.32
N LYS A 32 -10.14 -3.41 26.06
CA LYS A 32 -11.07 -4.48 25.71
C LYS A 32 -10.34 -5.80 25.48
N THR A 33 -10.65 -6.80 26.29
CA THR A 33 -10.05 -8.15 26.22
C THR A 33 -10.44 -8.94 24.96
N LEU A 34 -11.54 -8.57 24.31
CA LEU A 34 -12.06 -9.27 23.13
C LEU A 34 -11.47 -8.78 21.80
N VAL A 35 -10.64 -7.74 21.82
CA VAL A 35 -10.05 -7.16 20.61
C VAL A 35 -8.76 -7.90 20.25
N ASP A 36 -8.64 -8.34 19.01
CA ASP A 36 -7.51 -9.12 18.49
C ASP A 36 -6.56 -8.29 17.62
N GLY A 37 -6.90 -7.03 17.32
CA GLY A 37 -6.08 -6.08 16.55
C GLY A 37 -6.75 -4.72 16.42
N PHE A 38 -6.06 -3.76 15.79
CA PHE A 38 -6.51 -2.37 15.75
C PHE A 38 -6.48 -1.82 14.33
N VAL A 39 -7.60 -1.27 13.85
CA VAL A 39 -7.64 -0.52 12.60
C VAL A 39 -7.44 0.96 12.94
N ILE A 40 -6.42 1.57 12.38
CA ILE A 40 -6.13 2.99 12.55
C ILE A 40 -6.75 3.72 11.36
N ASP A 41 -7.94 4.26 11.59
CA ASP A 41 -8.79 4.81 10.55
C ASP A 41 -8.95 6.34 10.70
N GLY A 42 -9.53 7.03 9.72
CA GLY A 42 -9.86 8.46 9.82
C GLY A 42 -8.68 9.42 9.62
N PHE A 43 -7.58 8.94 9.03
CA PHE A 43 -6.47 9.80 8.56
C PHE A 43 -6.55 10.16 7.08
N HIS A 44 -7.27 9.35 6.28
CA HIS A 44 -7.49 9.65 4.87
C HIS A 44 -8.73 10.54 4.73
N THR A 45 -8.63 11.56 3.90
CA THR A 45 -9.75 12.41 3.51
C THR A 45 -10.37 11.84 2.24
N TYR A 46 -11.57 11.27 2.30
CA TYR A 46 -12.51 11.06 1.18
C TYR A 46 -12.05 10.27 -0.07
N GLY A 47 -12.18 8.94 -0.04
CA GLY A 47 -12.45 8.09 -1.24
C GLY A 47 -11.52 8.23 -2.45
N SER A 48 -11.90 7.60 -3.57
CA SER A 48 -11.11 7.56 -4.82
C SER A 48 -11.01 8.90 -5.57
N GLN A 49 -11.56 9.99 -5.02
CA GLN A 49 -11.64 11.31 -5.67
C GLN A 49 -10.76 12.38 -5.02
N SER A 50 -10.15 12.10 -3.87
CA SER A 50 -9.22 13.06 -3.28
C SER A 50 -7.80 12.73 -3.76
N ASP A 51 -7.18 13.70 -4.43
CA ASP A 51 -5.73 13.70 -4.62
C ASP A 51 -4.97 13.97 -3.30
N THR A 52 -5.68 14.03 -2.17
CA THR A 52 -5.08 14.26 -0.84
C THR A 52 -4.54 12.95 -0.29
N GLN A 53 -3.26 12.71 -0.55
CA GLN A 53 -2.47 11.72 0.19
C GLN A 53 -2.47 12.07 1.69
N LEU A 54 -2.50 11.04 2.54
CA LEU A 54 -2.30 11.19 3.98
C LEU A 54 -1.02 12.01 4.24
N ASP A 55 -1.15 13.15 4.90
CA ASP A 55 0.00 13.95 5.31
C ASP A 55 0.69 13.30 6.50
N TYR A 56 1.77 12.57 6.21
CA TYR A 56 2.52 11.85 7.22
C TYR A 56 3.08 12.77 8.31
N VAL A 57 3.43 14.02 7.99
CA VAL A 57 4.01 14.96 8.98
C VAL A 57 3.00 15.26 10.08
N SER A 58 1.74 15.53 9.69
CA SER A 58 0.66 15.78 10.64
C SER A 58 0.26 14.53 11.43
N VAL A 59 0.36 13.35 10.82
CA VAL A 59 -0.11 12.09 11.42
C VAL A 59 0.94 11.41 12.31
N LYS A 60 2.24 11.57 12.03
CA LYS A 60 3.33 10.90 12.76
C LYS A 60 3.28 11.09 14.28
N PRO A 61 3.09 12.31 14.84
CA PRO A 61 3.02 12.47 16.30
C PRO A 61 1.85 11.73 16.94
N ILE A 62 0.70 11.68 16.24
CA ILE A 62 -0.49 10.97 16.68
C ILE A 62 -0.25 9.46 16.65
N LEU A 63 0.36 8.94 15.58
CA LEU A 63 0.75 7.53 15.47
C LEU A 63 1.66 7.13 16.62
N HIS A 64 2.70 7.91 16.91
CA HIS A 64 3.60 7.63 18.02
C HIS A 64 2.85 7.54 19.36
N GLU A 65 1.95 8.47 19.66
CA GLU A 65 1.18 8.46 20.90
C GLU A 65 0.25 7.23 21.00
N ILE A 66 -0.44 6.86 19.92
CA ILE A 66 -1.31 5.67 19.96
C ILE A 66 -0.51 4.37 20.03
N MET A 67 0.67 4.28 19.38
CA MET A 67 1.48 3.06 19.40
C MET A 67 2.05 2.74 20.77
N GLU A 68 2.34 3.75 21.58
CA GLU A 68 2.74 3.56 22.99
C GLU A 68 1.59 3.04 23.87
N ILE A 69 0.34 3.24 23.47
CA ILE A 69 -0.86 2.80 24.20
C ILE A 69 -1.29 1.40 23.76
N LEU A 70 -1.21 1.12 22.45
CA LEU A 70 -1.73 -0.12 21.89
C LEU A 70 -0.82 -1.33 22.23
N PRO A 71 -1.39 -2.49 22.57
CA PRO A 71 -0.63 -3.72 22.81
C PRO A 71 0.32 -4.06 21.65
N LYS A 72 1.60 -4.31 21.96
CA LYS A 72 2.65 -4.57 20.95
C LYS A 72 2.45 -5.88 20.20
N ASP A 73 1.84 -6.87 20.84
CA ASP A 73 1.57 -8.22 20.35
C ASP A 73 0.36 -8.32 19.41
N LYS A 74 -0.37 -7.22 19.20
CA LYS A 74 -1.56 -7.18 18.34
C LYS A 74 -1.29 -6.39 17.06
N PRO A 75 -1.80 -6.84 15.90
CA PRO A 75 -1.59 -6.16 14.62
C PRO A 75 -2.26 -4.79 14.57
N LYS A 76 -1.59 -3.84 13.92
CA LYS A 76 -2.09 -2.51 13.58
C LYS A 76 -2.27 -2.41 12.08
N ILE A 77 -3.49 -2.11 11.68
CA ILE A 77 -3.92 -2.08 10.29
C ILE A 77 -4.15 -0.62 9.89
N LEU A 78 -3.62 -0.20 8.75
CA LEU A 78 -3.95 1.09 8.15
C LEU A 78 -4.29 0.90 6.68
N LEU A 79 -5.46 1.41 6.29
CA LEU A 79 -5.99 1.31 4.93
C LEU A 79 -5.78 2.63 4.17
N GLY A 80 -5.57 2.55 2.86
CA GLY A 80 -5.45 3.71 1.99
C GLY A 80 -4.05 4.34 1.98
N ALA A 81 -3.00 3.55 2.20
CA ALA A 81 -1.63 4.01 1.98
C ALA A 81 -1.30 3.99 0.48
N LEU A 82 -1.51 5.13 -0.21
CA LEU A 82 -1.42 5.25 -1.66
C LEU A 82 -0.02 5.64 -2.18
N SER A 83 1.04 5.33 -1.44
CA SER A 83 2.42 5.62 -1.83
C SER A 83 3.37 4.62 -1.18
N PRO A 84 4.31 4.00 -1.93
CA PRO A 84 5.35 3.17 -1.36
C PRO A 84 6.20 3.87 -0.30
N LYS A 85 6.57 5.14 -0.51
CA LYS A 85 7.33 5.92 0.48
C LYS A 85 6.53 6.14 1.75
N LEU A 86 5.23 6.39 1.61
CA LEU A 86 4.34 6.50 2.76
C LEU A 86 4.25 5.17 3.52
N ILE A 87 4.10 4.05 2.81
CA ILE A 87 4.07 2.71 3.42
C ILE A 87 5.32 2.47 4.26
N ILE A 88 6.53 2.75 3.75
CA ILE A 88 7.78 2.60 4.52
C ILE A 88 7.76 3.44 5.80
N LYS A 89 7.34 4.71 5.72
CA LYS A 89 7.23 5.59 6.89
C LYS A 89 6.20 5.08 7.92
N LEU A 90 5.10 4.50 7.45
CA LEU A 90 4.05 3.94 8.31
C LEU A 90 4.50 2.63 8.97
N ILE A 91 5.26 1.79 8.28
CA ILE A 91 5.90 0.61 8.88
C ILE A 91 6.85 1.03 9.99
N ASP A 92 7.71 2.03 9.74
CA ASP A 92 8.59 2.60 10.77
C ASP A 92 7.81 3.19 11.96
N SER A 93 6.56 3.59 11.73
CA SER A 93 5.65 4.09 12.77
C SER A 93 4.82 2.99 13.44
N GLY A 94 5.12 1.71 13.21
CA GLY A 94 4.47 0.58 13.89
C GLY A 94 3.19 0.05 13.23
N ILE A 95 2.95 0.35 11.95
CA ILE A 95 1.85 -0.25 11.18
C ILE A 95 2.29 -1.59 10.57
N ASP A 96 1.46 -2.61 10.72
CA ASP A 96 1.77 -3.99 10.31
C ASP A 96 1.07 -4.41 9.01
N VAL A 97 -0.18 -3.98 8.80
CA VAL A 97 -1.04 -4.45 7.70
C VAL A 97 -1.55 -3.28 6.87
N PHE A 98 -1.48 -3.44 5.55
CA PHE A 98 -1.93 -2.49 4.54
C PHE A 98 -2.85 -3.18 3.53
N ASP A 99 -3.66 -2.39 2.84
CA ASP A 99 -4.42 -2.81 1.68
C ASP A 99 -3.65 -2.62 0.36
N SER A 100 -4.13 -3.26 -0.70
CA SER A 100 -3.53 -3.15 -2.04
C SER A 100 -4.11 -1.99 -2.87
N SER A 101 -4.67 -0.97 -2.21
CA SER A 101 -5.36 0.15 -2.87
C SER A 101 -4.45 0.93 -3.83
N TYR A 102 -3.15 1.06 -3.52
CA TYR A 102 -2.18 1.71 -4.41
C TYR A 102 -2.12 1.04 -5.79
N ALA A 103 -2.00 -0.29 -5.84
CA ALA A 103 -1.99 -1.04 -7.10
C ALA A 103 -3.27 -0.81 -7.91
N SER A 104 -4.42 -0.78 -7.23
CA SER A 104 -5.71 -0.52 -7.88
C SER A 104 -5.82 0.89 -8.43
N VAL A 105 -5.45 1.92 -7.65
CA VAL A 105 -5.48 3.32 -8.09
C VAL A 105 -4.57 3.52 -9.31
N MET A 106 -3.39 2.91 -9.33
CA MET A 106 -2.46 3.01 -10.45
C MET A 106 -3.00 2.31 -11.70
N THR A 107 -3.62 1.14 -11.55
CA THR A 107 -4.33 0.46 -12.65
C THR A 107 -5.45 1.32 -13.23
N GLU A 108 -6.28 1.93 -12.38
CA GLU A 108 -7.39 2.78 -12.83
C GLU A 108 -6.91 4.02 -13.59
N LYS A 109 -5.74 4.55 -13.23
CA LYS A 109 -5.10 5.66 -13.95
C LYS A 109 -4.38 5.20 -15.25
N GLY A 110 -4.30 3.90 -15.54
CA GLY A 110 -3.58 3.36 -16.70
C GLY A 110 -2.05 3.30 -16.53
N PHE A 111 -1.58 3.32 -15.28
CA PHE A 111 -0.15 3.27 -14.95
C PHE A 111 0.28 1.85 -14.62
N ALA A 112 1.42 1.44 -15.17
CA ALA A 112 2.10 0.21 -14.79
C ALA A 112 3.23 0.51 -13.80
N LEU A 113 3.17 -0.07 -12.60
CA LEU A 113 4.21 0.06 -11.59
C LEU A 113 5.55 -0.49 -12.11
N GLN A 114 6.64 0.14 -11.73
CA GLN A 114 7.99 -0.38 -11.93
C GLN A 114 8.57 -0.84 -10.59
N GLU A 115 9.80 -1.34 -10.60
CA GLU A 115 10.49 -1.78 -9.38
C GLU A 115 10.49 -0.70 -8.30
N VAL A 116 9.89 -1.03 -7.16
CA VAL A 116 9.62 -0.07 -6.08
C VAL A 116 10.84 0.11 -5.17
N ILE A 117 11.57 -0.96 -4.88
CA ILE A 117 12.86 -0.87 -4.20
C ILE A 117 13.93 -1.15 -5.25
N ASP A 118 14.91 -0.25 -5.36
CA ASP A 118 15.98 -0.38 -6.35
C ASP A 118 16.80 -1.66 -6.17
N VAL A 119 17.53 -2.05 -7.21
CA VAL A 119 18.34 -3.29 -7.24
C VAL A 119 19.36 -3.38 -6.12
N ASN A 120 19.80 -2.25 -5.57
CA ASN A 120 20.73 -2.20 -4.45
C ASN A 120 20.04 -2.34 -3.09
N GLY A 121 18.71 -2.28 -3.03
CA GLY A 121 17.94 -2.35 -1.78
C GLY A 121 18.00 -1.06 -0.95
N LEU A 122 18.46 0.04 -1.53
CA LEU A 122 18.82 1.27 -0.81
C LEU A 122 17.81 2.39 -1.01
N LYS A 123 16.96 2.31 -2.05
CA LYS A 123 16.07 3.42 -2.39
C LYS A 123 14.66 2.96 -2.76
N VAL A 124 13.69 3.61 -2.15
CA VAL A 124 12.28 3.51 -2.52
C VAL A 124 12.00 4.46 -3.69
N THR A 125 11.56 3.89 -4.82
CA THR A 125 11.12 4.62 -6.01
C THR A 125 9.60 4.54 -6.15
N GLU A 126 9.04 5.51 -6.87
CA GLU A 126 7.61 5.56 -7.20
C GLU A 126 7.45 5.61 -8.73
N ASN A 127 8.38 4.94 -9.42
CA ASN A 127 8.44 4.94 -10.86
C ASN A 127 7.26 4.12 -11.41
N SER A 128 6.65 4.65 -12.45
CA SER A 128 5.57 3.98 -13.18
C SER A 128 5.58 4.41 -14.64
N LEU A 129 5.07 3.55 -15.51
CA LEU A 129 4.88 3.85 -16.92
C LEU A 129 3.44 4.28 -17.13
N ASP A 130 3.23 5.50 -17.64
CA ASP A 130 1.92 5.95 -18.11
C ASP A 130 1.62 5.28 -19.46
N LEU A 131 0.94 4.12 -19.42
CA LEU A 131 0.63 3.37 -20.64
C LEU A 131 -0.49 4.02 -21.46
N ASN A 132 -1.05 5.16 -21.05
CA ASN A 132 -1.89 5.99 -21.94
C ASN A 132 -1.03 6.81 -22.92
N SER A 133 0.25 7.04 -22.60
CA SER A 133 1.12 7.90 -23.40
C SER A 133 1.33 7.37 -24.82
N LYS A 134 1.28 8.27 -25.80
CA LYS A 134 1.49 7.96 -27.23
C LYS A 134 2.85 7.34 -27.52
N GLN A 135 3.84 7.57 -26.65
CA GLN A 135 5.18 6.97 -26.80
C GLN A 135 5.14 5.43 -26.81
N PHE A 136 4.13 4.82 -26.18
CA PHE A 136 4.01 3.38 -26.10
C PHE A 136 3.24 2.77 -27.28
N LYS A 137 2.70 3.56 -28.21
CA LYS A 137 1.85 3.07 -29.32
C LYS A 137 2.54 2.02 -30.19
N GLU A 138 3.85 2.14 -30.39
CA GLU A 138 4.67 1.22 -31.20
C GLU A 138 5.78 0.57 -30.35
N ASP A 139 5.61 0.57 -29.03
CA ASP A 139 6.53 -0.08 -28.11
C ASP A 139 6.12 -1.55 -27.91
N PHE A 140 6.73 -2.43 -28.71
CA PHE A 140 6.44 -3.87 -28.67
C PHE A 140 7.12 -4.62 -27.53
N GLY A 141 7.85 -3.93 -26.64
CA GLY A 141 8.40 -4.54 -25.42
C GLY A 141 7.34 -4.81 -24.36
N VAL A 142 7.58 -5.78 -23.48
CA VAL A 142 6.75 -6.02 -22.28
C VAL A 142 6.97 -4.92 -21.22
N ILE A 143 6.09 -4.84 -20.21
CA ILE A 143 6.20 -3.85 -19.13
C ILE A 143 7.51 -4.02 -18.35
N GLY A 144 7.90 -5.25 -18.02
CA GLY A 144 9.13 -5.55 -17.31
C GLY A 144 9.76 -6.85 -17.81
N THR A 145 11.01 -6.80 -18.25
CA THR A 145 11.72 -7.95 -18.86
C THR A 145 12.03 -9.07 -17.88
N HIS A 146 12.12 -8.76 -16.58
CA HIS A 146 12.34 -9.73 -15.50
C HIS A 146 11.07 -10.00 -14.69
N CYS A 147 9.92 -9.42 -15.07
CA CYS A 147 8.68 -9.56 -14.34
C CYS A 147 8.02 -10.92 -14.62
N GLN A 148 7.63 -11.62 -13.56
CA GLN A 148 7.04 -12.97 -13.64
C GLN A 148 5.50 -12.95 -13.59
N CYS A 149 4.87 -11.77 -13.70
CA CYS A 149 3.42 -11.66 -13.71
C CYS A 149 2.81 -12.25 -15.00
N TYR A 150 1.53 -12.62 -14.95
CA TYR A 150 0.80 -13.14 -16.10
C TYR A 150 0.95 -12.28 -17.35
N THR A 151 0.83 -10.95 -17.20
CA THR A 151 0.91 -10.00 -18.31
C THR A 151 2.28 -10.01 -19.00
N CYS A 152 3.37 -9.99 -18.23
CA CYS A 152 4.71 -9.95 -18.79
C CYS A 152 5.14 -11.31 -19.36
N VAL A 153 4.85 -12.42 -18.68
CA VAL A 153 5.25 -13.77 -19.10
C VAL A 153 4.56 -14.18 -20.40
N ASN A 154 3.31 -13.77 -20.60
CA ASN A 154 2.58 -14.04 -21.84
C ASN A 154 2.90 -13.06 -22.99
N GLY A 155 3.89 -12.17 -22.80
CA GLY A 155 4.38 -11.30 -23.87
C GLY A 155 3.43 -10.18 -24.27
N PHE A 156 2.46 -9.80 -23.42
CA PHE A 156 1.60 -8.66 -23.71
C PHE A 156 2.43 -7.38 -23.74
N SER A 157 2.52 -6.76 -24.93
CA SER A 157 3.37 -5.60 -25.14
C SER A 157 2.76 -4.32 -24.56
N ARG A 158 3.61 -3.34 -24.28
CA ARG A 158 3.20 -1.98 -23.90
C ARG A 158 2.31 -1.36 -24.98
N ALA A 159 2.60 -1.58 -26.25
CA ALA A 159 1.76 -1.19 -27.38
C ALA A 159 0.37 -1.81 -27.36
N TYR A 160 0.26 -3.11 -27.05
CA TYR A 160 -1.03 -3.78 -26.96
C TYR A 160 -1.88 -3.22 -25.82
N ILE A 161 -1.27 -3.02 -24.64
CA ILE A 161 -1.98 -2.46 -23.48
C ILE A 161 -2.37 -1.00 -23.74
N ASN A 162 -1.49 -0.19 -24.35
CA ASN A 162 -1.80 1.18 -24.78
C ASN A 162 -2.98 1.20 -25.75
N HIS A 163 -3.02 0.29 -26.72
CA HIS A 163 -4.15 0.15 -27.64
C HIS A 163 -5.45 -0.16 -26.89
N LEU A 164 -5.45 -1.14 -25.97
CA LEU A 164 -6.63 -1.49 -25.19
C LEU A 164 -7.12 -0.33 -24.30
N LEU A 165 -6.19 0.41 -23.66
CA LEU A 165 -6.53 1.60 -22.86
C LEU A 165 -7.21 2.67 -23.73
N ASN A 166 -6.64 2.96 -24.90
CA ASN A 166 -7.20 3.94 -25.85
C ASN A 166 -8.54 3.48 -26.44
N ALA A 167 -8.73 2.17 -26.62
CA ALA A 167 -9.98 1.58 -27.06
C ALA A 167 -11.02 1.47 -25.93
N SER A 168 -10.67 1.85 -24.69
CA SER A 168 -11.52 1.69 -23.49
C SER A 168 -11.96 0.24 -23.23
N GLU A 169 -11.09 -0.72 -23.59
CA GLU A 169 -11.32 -2.15 -23.39
C GLU A 169 -10.97 -2.57 -21.95
N MET A 170 -11.90 -3.25 -21.28
CA MET A 170 -11.73 -3.65 -19.87
C MET A 170 -10.52 -4.56 -19.64
N LEU A 171 -10.12 -5.33 -20.68
CA LEU A 171 -8.94 -6.19 -20.63
C LEU A 171 -7.65 -5.43 -20.27
N ALA A 172 -7.54 -4.15 -20.65
CA ALA A 172 -6.40 -3.32 -20.27
C ALA A 172 -6.19 -3.30 -18.75
N LYS A 173 -7.27 -3.05 -18.00
CA LYS A 173 -7.25 -2.96 -16.54
C LYS A 173 -6.97 -4.31 -15.90
N VAL A 174 -7.49 -5.40 -16.47
CA VAL A 174 -7.21 -6.77 -15.99
C VAL A 174 -5.71 -7.08 -16.11
N LEU A 175 -5.11 -6.82 -17.28
CA LEU A 175 -3.68 -7.04 -17.52
C LEU A 175 -2.80 -6.13 -16.64
N LEU A 176 -3.17 -4.85 -16.49
CA LEU A 176 -2.48 -3.93 -15.60
C LEU A 176 -2.58 -4.37 -14.14
N MET A 177 -3.74 -4.83 -13.67
CA MET A 177 -3.92 -5.29 -12.30
C MET A 177 -3.04 -6.51 -11.98
N PHE A 178 -2.96 -7.48 -12.89
CA PHE A 178 -2.04 -8.62 -12.74
C PHE A 178 -0.60 -8.16 -12.53
N HIS A 179 -0.15 -7.17 -13.31
CA HIS A 179 1.20 -6.63 -13.19
C HIS A 179 1.40 -5.81 -11.90
N ASN A 180 0.49 -4.90 -11.60
CA ASN A 180 0.60 -3.98 -10.48
C ASN A 180 0.52 -4.72 -9.14
N LEU A 181 -0.37 -5.71 -8.98
CA LEU A 181 -0.41 -6.54 -7.77
C LEU A 181 0.86 -7.38 -7.61
N HIS A 182 1.37 -7.99 -8.68
CA HIS A 182 2.62 -8.73 -8.63
C HIS A 182 3.78 -7.87 -8.15
N THR A 183 3.89 -6.66 -8.72
CA THR A 183 4.93 -5.68 -8.34
C THR A 183 4.77 -5.24 -6.88
N PHE A 184 3.54 -4.99 -6.44
CA PHE A 184 3.25 -4.58 -5.06
C PHE A 184 3.52 -5.70 -4.04
N TYR A 185 3.23 -6.95 -4.38
CA TYR A 185 3.58 -8.10 -3.53
C TYR A 185 5.09 -8.32 -3.44
N HIS A 186 5.81 -8.13 -4.55
CA HIS A 186 7.27 -8.19 -4.54
C HIS A 186 7.87 -7.11 -3.64
N PHE A 187 7.33 -5.88 -3.69
CA PHE A 187 7.72 -4.80 -2.78
C PHE A 187 7.59 -5.19 -1.30
N PHE A 188 6.43 -5.74 -0.88
CA PHE A 188 6.26 -6.21 0.50
C PHE A 188 7.15 -7.41 0.85
N ALA A 189 7.46 -8.28 -0.10
CA ALA A 189 8.41 -9.38 0.11
C ALA A 189 9.83 -8.85 0.37
N GLN A 190 10.27 -7.84 -0.38
CA GLN A 190 11.55 -7.17 -0.16
C GLN A 190 11.59 -6.47 1.20
N ILE A 191 10.51 -5.81 1.62
CA ILE A 191 10.43 -5.17 2.95
C ILE A 191 10.62 -6.21 4.06
N ARG A 192 9.89 -7.34 4.00
CA ARG A 192 10.02 -8.40 5.02
C ARG A 192 11.44 -8.94 5.11
N ARG A 193 12.07 -9.19 3.95
CA ARG A 193 13.48 -9.60 3.90
C ARG A 193 14.41 -8.58 4.57
N LEU A 194 14.21 -7.29 4.29
CA LEU A 194 15.03 -6.22 4.90
C LEU A 194 14.80 -6.06 6.41
N LEU A 195 13.60 -6.37 6.90
CA LEU A 195 13.31 -6.42 8.33
C LEU A 195 14.03 -7.62 8.98
N ASP A 196 13.99 -8.81 8.37
CA ASP A 196 14.69 -10.00 8.85
C ASP A 196 16.23 -9.83 8.85
N GLU A 197 16.76 -9.00 7.95
CA GLU A 197 18.19 -8.67 7.81
C GLU A 197 18.61 -7.40 8.59
N ASP A 198 17.77 -6.86 9.48
CA ASP A 198 18.01 -5.63 10.25
C ASP A 198 18.43 -4.40 9.39
N SER A 199 18.05 -4.41 8.11
CA SER A 199 18.48 -3.44 7.10
C SER A 199 17.37 -2.48 6.65
N PHE A 200 16.15 -2.64 7.18
CA PHE A 200 14.99 -1.82 6.86
C PHE A 200 15.24 -0.30 7.01
N GLN A 201 16.00 0.12 8.02
CA GLN A 201 16.31 1.53 8.29
C GLN A 201 17.04 2.23 7.12
N GLN A 202 17.63 1.47 6.19
CA GLN A 202 18.24 2.02 4.99
C GLN A 202 17.19 2.65 4.05
N LEU A 203 15.95 2.13 4.04
CA LEU A 203 14.86 2.63 3.20
C LEU A 203 14.30 3.99 3.64
N LEU A 204 14.67 4.46 4.85
CA LEU A 204 14.23 5.74 5.42
C LEU A 204 15.18 6.91 5.09
N ARG A 205 16.34 6.62 4.50
CA ARG A 205 17.34 7.61 4.08
C ARG A 205 16.96 8.25 2.76
#